data_AF-W2LSK9-F1
#
_entry.id   AF-W2LSK9-F1
#
_cell.length_a   1.000
_cell.length_b   1.000
_cell.length_c   1.000
_cell.angle_alpha   90.00
_cell.angle_beta   90.00
_cell.angle_gamma   90.00
#
_symmetry.space_group_name_H-M   'P 1'
#
loop_
_entity.id
_entity.type
_entity.pdbx_description
1 polymer ?
#
loop_
_entity_poly.entity_id
_entity_poly.type
_entity_poly.pdbx_seq_one_letter_code
_entity_poly.pdbx_strand_id
1 'polypeptide(L)'
;MKPQDLAHCIPPMLELSESDVVSLRELADTLVTHNLQSYRSLQVSSDGHADARRWKELRRKDDIRVYKERSAASGSTLPCLPSLLLLGKVIGKLEDVMFVAAASTDEQMKLTSRCIQDGVVDSKVVKSIVQPTDDHPFRHVGVKWRLRDTRDYVCLDATGITTSCNGEQLGFSISHSVAFAKIPSLGKFGVERANMSVCYLFLQKTPEIVECYARGFFDFRSDSNELFSNLSMNAVATHWLSLSKYVECAEIKKIV
;
A
#
# COMPACT_ATOMS: atom_id res chain seq x y z
N MET A 1 -16.70 4.21 19.26
CA MET A 1 -16.03 2.90 19.46
C MET A 1 -14.76 3.14 20.25
N LYS A 2 -14.47 2.37 21.30
CA LYS A 2 -13.13 2.41 21.92
C LYS A 2 -12.10 2.00 20.86
N PRO A 3 -10.93 2.65 20.75
CA PRO A 3 -9.88 2.18 19.86
C PRO A 3 -9.54 0.74 20.25
N GLN A 4 -9.65 -0.17 19.29
CA GLN A 4 -9.19 -1.54 19.45
C GLN A 4 -7.67 -1.53 19.36
N ASP A 5 -6.99 -1.40 20.50
CA ASP A 5 -5.57 -1.74 20.60
C ASP A 5 -5.47 -3.27 20.55
N LEU A 6 -5.05 -3.81 19.42
CA LEU A 6 -4.89 -5.24 19.17
C LEU A 6 -3.44 -5.61 18.78
N ALA A 7 -2.54 -4.64 18.63
CA ALA A 7 -1.12 -4.86 18.36
C ALA A 7 -0.43 -5.67 19.47
N HIS A 8 -0.94 -5.60 20.70
CA HIS A 8 -0.48 -6.44 21.82
C HIS A 8 -0.74 -7.94 21.60
N CYS A 9 -1.71 -8.31 20.75
CA CYS A 9 -1.98 -9.71 20.38
C CYS A 9 -1.02 -10.26 19.31
N ILE A 10 -0.28 -9.38 18.62
CA ILE A 10 0.69 -9.75 17.61
C ILE A 10 2.03 -10.02 18.30
N PRO A 11 2.75 -11.11 17.96
CA PRO A 11 4.02 -11.42 18.59
C PRO A 11 5.00 -10.23 18.48
N PRO A 12 5.79 -9.95 19.53
CA PRO A 12 6.75 -8.85 19.52
C PRO A 12 7.90 -9.08 18.54
N MET A 13 8.23 -10.35 18.25
CA MET A 13 9.30 -10.72 17.35
C MET A 13 8.92 -11.97 16.55
N LEU A 14 9.02 -11.88 15.23
CA LEU A 14 8.90 -13.02 14.34
C LEU A 14 10.28 -13.56 13.98
N GLU A 15 10.59 -14.75 14.52
CA GLU A 15 11.77 -15.51 14.13
C GLU A 15 11.59 -16.10 12.73
N LEU A 16 12.47 -15.67 11.83
CA LEU A 16 12.57 -16.09 10.43
C LEU A 16 13.91 -16.78 10.22
N SER A 17 13.92 -17.85 9.43
CA SER A 17 15.18 -18.46 8.99
C SER A 17 15.90 -17.55 7.99
N GLU A 18 17.19 -17.78 7.77
CA GLU A 18 17.93 -17.08 6.71
C GLU A 18 17.31 -17.32 5.32
N SER A 19 16.82 -18.54 5.07
CA SER A 19 16.10 -18.86 3.84
C SER A 19 14.83 -18.03 3.68
N ASP A 20 14.03 -17.88 4.74
CA ASP A 20 12.81 -17.06 4.70
C ASP A 20 13.15 -15.60 4.40
N VAL A 21 14.23 -15.08 5.01
CA VAL A 21 14.72 -13.72 4.78
C VAL A 21 15.10 -13.51 3.32
N VAL A 22 15.84 -14.46 2.73
CA VAL A 22 16.22 -14.40 1.30
C VAL A 22 14.98 -14.44 0.42
N SER A 23 14.06 -15.38 0.64
CA SER A 23 12.83 -15.51 -0.16
C SER A 23 11.94 -14.27 -0.09
N LEU A 24 11.82 -13.63 1.09
CA LEU A 24 11.04 -12.40 1.24
C LEU A 24 11.69 -11.22 0.49
N ARG A 25 13.02 -11.15 0.42
CA ARG A 25 13.72 -10.12 -0.36
C ARG A 25 13.53 -10.34 -1.86
N GLU A 26 13.69 -11.57 -2.33
CA GLU A 26 13.46 -11.92 -3.74
C GLU A 26 12.01 -11.68 -4.16
N LEU A 27 11.05 -11.96 -3.27
CA LEU A 27 9.64 -11.64 -3.49
C LEU A 27 9.44 -10.12 -3.63
N ALA A 28 10.04 -9.31 -2.75
CA ALA A 28 9.97 -7.85 -2.85
C ALA A 28 10.50 -7.37 -4.21
N ASP A 29 11.68 -7.82 -4.63
CA ASP A 29 12.31 -7.42 -5.90
C ASP A 29 11.47 -7.84 -7.11
N THR A 30 10.88 -9.04 -7.07
CA THR A 30 9.96 -9.54 -8.09
C THR A 30 8.71 -8.67 -8.19
N LEU A 31 8.13 -8.29 -7.04
CA LEU A 31 6.95 -7.43 -6.98
C LEU A 31 7.26 -6.02 -7.51
N VAL A 32 8.42 -5.44 -7.19
CA VAL A 32 8.86 -4.15 -7.75
C VAL A 32 8.93 -4.24 -9.26
N THR A 33 9.65 -5.23 -9.77
CA THR A 33 9.88 -5.42 -11.21
C THR A 33 8.56 -5.59 -11.96
N HIS A 34 7.68 -6.45 -11.46
CA HIS A 34 6.37 -6.70 -12.06
C HIS A 34 5.48 -5.43 -12.08
N ASN A 35 5.44 -4.68 -10.98
CA ASN A 35 4.62 -3.47 -10.91
C ASN A 35 5.16 -2.34 -11.79
N LEU A 36 6.49 -2.20 -11.91
CA LEU A 36 7.12 -1.26 -12.85
C LEU A 36 6.77 -1.60 -14.31
N GLN A 37 6.80 -2.88 -14.69
CA GLN A 37 6.38 -3.33 -16.02
C GLN A 37 4.89 -3.08 -16.27
N SER A 38 4.05 -3.35 -15.27
CA SER A 38 2.61 -3.09 -15.32
C SER A 38 2.30 -1.59 -15.49
N TYR A 39 3.04 -0.72 -14.80
CA TYR A 39 2.92 0.72 -14.95
C TYR A 39 3.34 1.19 -16.35
N ARG A 40 4.48 0.71 -16.86
CA ARG A 40 4.97 1.07 -18.21
C ARG A 40 4.03 0.64 -19.34
N SER A 41 3.24 -0.41 -19.14
CA SER A 41 2.25 -0.88 -20.12
C SER A 41 0.87 -0.24 -19.95
N LEU A 42 0.67 0.59 -18.91
CA LEU A 42 -0.60 1.23 -18.65
C LEU A 42 -0.90 2.29 -19.71
N GLN A 43 -2.05 2.14 -20.35
CA GLN A 43 -2.59 3.17 -21.24
C GLN A 43 -3.39 4.17 -20.42
N VAL A 44 -2.95 5.42 -20.45
CA VAL A 44 -3.62 6.57 -19.85
C VAL A 44 -3.94 7.55 -20.98
N SER A 45 -5.13 8.14 -20.97
CA SER A 45 -5.51 9.16 -21.93
C SER A 45 -4.66 10.42 -21.75
N SER A 46 -4.65 11.30 -22.76
CA SER A 46 -3.88 12.55 -22.74
C SER A 46 -4.25 13.47 -21.57
N ASP A 47 -5.48 13.37 -21.07
CA ASP A 47 -6.01 14.11 -19.92
C ASP A 47 -5.87 13.35 -18.58
N GLY A 48 -5.08 12.27 -18.54
CA GLY A 48 -4.72 11.56 -17.31
C GLY A 48 -5.78 10.58 -16.78
N HIS A 49 -6.76 10.18 -17.59
CA HIS A 49 -7.78 9.20 -17.21
C HIS A 49 -7.40 7.77 -17.62
N ALA A 50 -7.89 6.81 -16.85
CA ALA A 50 -7.80 5.41 -17.21
C ALA A 50 -8.86 5.05 -18.26
N ASP A 51 -8.65 4.00 -19.07
CA ASP A 51 -9.62 3.53 -20.07
C ASP A 51 -10.98 3.21 -19.41
N ALA A 52 -12.01 4.01 -19.71
CA ALA A 52 -13.34 3.90 -19.13
C ALA A 52 -14.06 2.57 -19.42
N ARG A 53 -13.62 1.83 -20.46
CA ARG A 53 -14.12 0.47 -20.76
C ARG A 53 -13.68 -0.55 -19.74
N ARG A 54 -12.50 -0.35 -19.14
CA ARG A 54 -11.90 -1.24 -18.14
C ARG A 54 -12.04 -0.69 -16.73
N TRP A 55 -12.08 0.62 -16.56
CA TRP A 55 -12.01 1.28 -15.26
C TRP A 55 -13.26 2.11 -15.01
N LYS A 56 -13.77 2.04 -13.77
CA LYS A 56 -14.85 2.89 -13.27
C LYS A 56 -14.32 3.71 -12.11
N GLU A 57 -14.37 5.04 -12.21
CA GLU A 57 -14.01 5.92 -11.09
C GLU A 57 -14.93 5.64 -9.88
N LEU A 58 -14.33 5.43 -8.71
CA LEU A 58 -15.05 5.24 -7.44
C LEU A 58 -14.95 6.45 -6.53
N ARG A 59 -13.77 7.07 -6.49
CA ARG A 59 -13.43 8.14 -5.56
C ARG A 59 -12.48 9.11 -6.24
N ARG A 60 -12.60 10.38 -5.85
CA ARG A 60 -11.70 11.45 -6.26
C ARG A 60 -11.54 12.44 -5.12
N LYS A 61 -10.33 12.93 -4.94
CA LYS A 61 -10.01 14.04 -4.04
C LYS A 61 -8.79 14.75 -4.62
N ASP A 62 -8.86 16.08 -4.73
CA ASP A 62 -7.81 16.88 -5.36
C ASP A 62 -7.48 16.30 -6.77
N ASP A 63 -6.20 16.20 -7.12
CA ASP A 63 -5.73 15.57 -8.37
C ASP A 63 -5.57 14.05 -8.27
N ILE A 64 -6.19 13.39 -7.29
CA ILE A 64 -6.11 11.93 -7.10
C ILE A 64 -7.44 11.28 -7.44
N ARG A 65 -7.40 10.29 -8.33
CA ARG A 65 -8.55 9.48 -8.74
C ARG A 65 -8.29 8.01 -8.47
N VAL A 66 -9.28 7.34 -7.88
CA VAL A 66 -9.26 5.90 -7.61
C VAL A 66 -10.35 5.23 -8.42
N TYR A 67 -9.94 4.26 -9.23
CA TYR A 67 -10.79 3.49 -10.13
C TYR A 67 -10.89 2.04 -9.65
N LYS A 68 -12.05 1.43 -9.85
CA LYS A 68 -12.26 -0.02 -9.75
C LYS A 68 -12.24 -0.62 -11.14
N GLU A 69 -11.58 -1.76 -11.28
CA GLU A 69 -11.64 -2.53 -12.52
C GLU A 69 -13.06 -3.08 -12.70
N ARG A 70 -13.60 -2.92 -13.89
CA ARG A 70 -14.86 -3.53 -14.30
C ARG A 70 -14.59 -5.02 -14.49
N SER A 71 -15.42 -5.88 -13.90
CA SER A 71 -15.39 -7.31 -14.24
C SER A 71 -15.58 -7.43 -15.75
N ALA A 72 -14.60 -8.01 -16.43
CA ALA A 72 -14.73 -8.26 -17.87
C ALA A 72 -15.94 -9.17 -18.09
N ALA A 73 -16.81 -8.82 -19.03
CA ALA A 73 -17.82 -9.73 -19.56
C ALA A 73 -17.20 -10.85 -20.42
N SER A 74 -15.89 -11.12 -20.28
CA SER A 74 -15.25 -12.26 -20.91
C SER A 74 -15.62 -13.51 -20.13
N GLY A 75 -16.14 -14.53 -20.82
CA GLY A 75 -16.56 -15.82 -20.28
C GLY A 75 -15.44 -16.68 -19.66
N SER A 76 -14.44 -16.06 -19.04
CA SER A 76 -13.47 -16.76 -18.19
C SER A 76 -14.12 -17.05 -16.84
N THR A 77 -14.23 -18.34 -16.53
CA THR A 77 -14.77 -18.87 -15.26
C THR A 77 -13.83 -18.72 -14.06
N LEU A 78 -12.68 -18.04 -14.23
CA LEU A 78 -11.70 -17.86 -13.17
C LEU A 78 -12.07 -16.64 -12.30
N PRO A 79 -12.14 -16.79 -10.97
CA PRO A 79 -12.35 -15.65 -10.08
C PRO A 79 -11.23 -14.63 -10.26
N CYS A 80 -11.58 -13.40 -10.68
CA CYS A 80 -10.65 -12.29 -10.71
C CYS A 80 -10.74 -11.53 -9.38
N LEU A 81 -9.61 -11.36 -8.69
CA LEU A 81 -9.59 -10.60 -7.44
C LEU A 81 -10.05 -9.16 -7.69
N PRO A 82 -10.95 -8.60 -6.84
CA PRO A 82 -11.26 -7.19 -6.84
C PRO A 82 -10.01 -6.32 -6.87
N SER A 83 -10.02 -5.29 -7.69
CA SER A 83 -8.80 -4.55 -7.98
C SER A 83 -9.04 -3.04 -8.11
N LEU A 84 -8.06 -2.25 -7.67
CA LEU A 84 -8.06 -0.79 -7.72
C LEU A 84 -6.86 -0.25 -8.50
N LEU A 85 -7.08 0.88 -9.15
CA LEU A 85 -6.07 1.72 -9.80
C LEU A 85 -6.16 3.12 -9.23
N LEU A 86 -5.03 3.70 -8.84
CA LEU A 86 -4.91 5.11 -8.50
C LEU A 86 -4.09 5.79 -9.59
N LEU A 87 -4.59 6.93 -10.06
CA LEU A 87 -3.84 7.87 -10.88
C LEU A 87 -4.00 9.25 -10.26
N GLY A 88 -2.90 9.97 -10.12
CA GLY A 88 -2.98 11.34 -9.66
C GLY A 88 -1.65 12.02 -9.52
N LYS A 89 -1.68 13.21 -8.91
CA LYS A 89 -0.49 14.01 -8.63
C LYS A 89 -0.59 14.61 -7.25
N VAL A 90 0.57 14.87 -6.66
CA VAL A 90 0.72 15.67 -5.44
C VAL A 90 1.76 16.76 -5.68
N ILE A 91 1.54 17.91 -5.06
CA ILE A 91 2.46 19.05 -5.12
C ILE A 91 3.48 18.90 -3.99
N GLY A 92 4.75 18.71 -4.33
CA GLY A 92 5.84 18.51 -3.39
C GLY A 92 7.01 17.75 -4.01
N LYS A 93 7.91 17.25 -3.16
CA LYS A 93 9.06 16.46 -3.59
C LYS A 93 8.85 14.97 -3.33
N LEU A 94 9.47 14.15 -4.16
CA LEU A 94 9.48 12.69 -4.03
C LEU A 94 9.99 12.28 -2.65
N GLU A 95 11.01 12.95 -2.14
CA GLU A 95 11.57 12.70 -0.81
C GLU A 95 10.53 12.89 0.30
N ASP A 96 9.65 13.89 0.20
CA ASP A 96 8.59 14.14 1.19
C ASP A 96 7.56 13.01 1.18
N VAL A 97 7.16 12.60 -0.02
CA VAL A 97 6.25 11.46 -0.23
C VAL A 97 6.87 10.18 0.33
N MET A 98 8.15 9.92 0.04
CA MET A 98 8.86 8.74 0.51
C MET A 98 9.14 8.75 2.01
N PHE A 99 9.33 9.93 2.63
CA PHE A 99 9.46 10.08 4.08
C PHE A 99 8.19 9.66 4.85
N VAL A 100 7.03 9.79 4.22
CA VAL A 100 5.77 9.27 4.75
C VAL A 100 5.61 7.78 4.43
N ALA A 101 5.85 7.38 3.17
CA ALA A 101 5.67 6.01 2.72
C ALA A 101 6.60 4.99 3.41
N ALA A 102 7.82 5.39 3.74
CA ALA A 102 8.88 4.52 4.26
C ALA A 102 8.78 4.23 5.77
N ALA A 103 7.74 4.70 6.47
CA ALA A 103 7.56 4.51 7.91
C ALA A 103 7.83 3.04 8.33
N SER A 104 8.94 2.83 9.06
CA SER A 104 9.53 1.51 9.31
C SER A 104 9.55 1.10 10.79
N THR A 105 9.17 1.99 11.70
CA THR A 105 8.99 1.69 13.14
C THR A 105 7.52 1.82 13.57
N ASP A 106 7.16 1.25 14.73
CA ASP A 106 5.81 1.35 15.29
C ASP A 106 5.38 2.81 15.50
N GLU A 107 6.28 3.63 16.02
CA GLU A 107 6.06 5.06 16.28
C GLU A 107 5.82 5.80 14.95
N GLN A 108 6.67 5.56 13.96
CA GLN A 108 6.54 6.19 12.65
C GLN A 108 5.24 5.78 11.95
N MET A 109 4.84 4.50 12.03
CA MET A 109 3.58 4.01 11.47
C MET A 109 2.37 4.65 12.15
N LYS A 110 2.37 4.72 13.49
CA LYS A 110 1.28 5.34 14.27
C LYS A 110 1.19 6.84 14.01
N LEU A 111 2.31 7.55 14.00
CA LEU A 111 2.37 8.98 13.70
C LEU A 111 1.86 9.26 12.29
N THR A 112 2.36 8.50 11.30
CA THR A 112 1.94 8.63 9.90
C THR A 112 0.44 8.42 9.77
N SER A 113 -0.11 7.33 10.33
CA SER A 113 -1.54 7.01 10.22
C SER A 113 -2.44 8.08 10.85
N ARG A 114 -2.04 8.68 11.98
CA ARG A 114 -2.77 9.80 12.61
C ARG A 114 -2.82 11.05 11.72
N CYS A 115 -1.70 11.32 11.06
CA CYS A 115 -1.48 12.49 10.24
C CYS A 115 -2.25 12.42 8.91
N ILE A 116 -2.15 11.32 8.18
CA ILE A 116 -2.83 11.15 6.88
C ILE A 116 -4.26 10.60 7.00
N GLN A 117 -4.61 10.00 8.15
CA GLN A 117 -5.92 9.38 8.40
C GLN A 117 -6.28 8.33 7.32
N ASP A 118 -5.37 7.39 7.07
CA ASP A 118 -5.53 6.35 6.03
C ASP A 118 -6.44 5.18 6.46
N GLY A 119 -7.09 5.27 7.62
CA GLY A 119 -7.96 4.21 8.14
C GLY A 119 -7.22 3.07 8.83
N VAL A 120 -5.90 3.16 9.05
CA VAL A 120 -5.22 2.27 10.01
C VAL A 120 -5.68 2.62 11.42
N VAL A 121 -6.28 1.64 12.09
CA VAL A 121 -6.72 1.72 13.49
C VAL A 121 -5.58 1.35 14.43
N ASP A 122 -4.81 0.32 14.07
CA ASP A 122 -3.68 -0.16 14.83
C ASP A 122 -2.65 -0.83 13.92
N SER A 123 -1.40 -0.88 14.35
CA SER A 123 -0.31 -1.41 13.55
C SER A 123 0.88 -1.87 14.38
N LYS A 124 1.63 -2.82 13.82
CA LYS A 124 2.87 -3.32 14.40
C LYS A 124 3.90 -3.72 13.34
N VAL A 125 5.14 -3.35 13.54
CA VAL A 125 6.30 -3.90 12.82
C VAL A 125 6.61 -5.26 13.45
N VAL A 126 6.41 -6.32 12.66
CA VAL A 126 6.56 -7.70 13.10
C VAL A 126 8.00 -8.19 12.94
N LYS A 127 8.66 -7.77 11.85
CA LYS A 127 10.06 -8.06 11.57
C LYS A 127 10.64 -7.01 10.63
N SER A 128 11.79 -6.44 10.98
CA SER A 128 12.61 -5.70 10.02
C SER A 128 13.63 -6.65 9.38
N ILE A 129 13.71 -6.62 8.04
CA ILE A 129 14.62 -7.46 7.24
C ILE A 129 15.73 -6.60 6.65
N VAL A 130 15.38 -5.44 6.11
CA VAL A 130 16.31 -4.40 5.66
C VAL A 130 15.89 -3.10 6.33
N GLN A 131 16.82 -2.49 7.05
CA GLN A 131 16.62 -1.21 7.72
C GLN A 131 17.13 -0.05 6.83
N PRO A 132 16.51 1.13 6.93
CA PRO A 132 17.06 2.34 6.35
C PRO A 132 18.48 2.64 6.83
N THR A 133 19.27 3.27 5.96
CA THR A 133 20.62 3.78 6.27
C THR A 133 20.70 5.25 5.90
N ASP A 134 21.75 5.96 6.34
CA ASP A 134 21.94 7.38 6.01
C ASP A 134 22.03 7.61 4.49
N ASP A 135 22.70 6.71 3.77
CA ASP A 135 22.81 6.76 2.30
C ASP A 135 21.50 6.38 1.58
N HIS A 136 20.65 5.57 2.24
CA HIS A 136 19.43 5.01 1.67
C HIS A 136 18.26 5.11 2.66
N PRO A 137 17.81 6.34 3.00
CA PRO A 137 16.89 6.60 4.11
C PRO A 137 15.47 6.05 3.88
N PHE A 138 15.12 5.74 2.62
CA PHE A 138 13.80 5.20 2.25
C PHE A 138 13.84 3.71 1.91
N ARG A 139 15.01 3.07 2.00
CA ARG A 139 15.16 1.64 1.69
C ARG A 139 14.78 0.82 2.91
N HIS A 140 13.65 0.12 2.82
CA HIS A 140 13.19 -0.75 3.88
C HIS A 140 12.56 -2.01 3.30
N VAL A 141 12.76 -3.14 3.97
CA VAL A 141 12.02 -4.39 3.73
C VAL A 141 11.67 -4.98 5.09
N GLY A 142 10.40 -5.37 5.30
CA GLY A 142 9.99 -5.96 6.57
C GLY A 142 8.56 -6.48 6.55
N VAL A 143 8.19 -7.22 7.59
CA VAL A 143 6.83 -7.72 7.80
C VAL A 143 6.10 -6.76 8.73
N LYS A 144 4.93 -6.27 8.32
CA LYS A 144 4.09 -5.35 9.09
C LYS A 144 2.68 -5.89 9.20
N TRP A 145 2.10 -5.72 10.38
CA TRP A 145 0.69 -5.97 10.65
C TRP A 145 -0.07 -4.64 10.72
N ARG A 146 -1.25 -4.58 10.10
CA ARG A 146 -2.13 -3.41 10.15
C ARG A 146 -3.59 -3.85 10.30
N LEU A 147 -4.31 -3.18 11.20
CA LEU A 147 -5.77 -3.28 11.36
C LEU A 147 -6.44 -2.09 10.67
N ARG A 148 -7.39 -2.36 9.77
CA ARG A 148 -8.25 -1.37 9.13
C ARG A 148 -9.70 -1.81 9.29
N ASP A 149 -10.53 -0.99 9.93
CA ASP A 149 -11.91 -1.32 10.27
C ASP A 149 -12.01 -2.69 10.99
N THR A 150 -12.68 -3.66 10.38
CA THR A 150 -12.86 -5.02 10.91
C THR A 150 -11.90 -6.05 10.30
N ARG A 151 -10.82 -5.60 9.64
CA ARG A 151 -9.89 -6.48 8.94
C ARG A 151 -8.43 -6.21 9.25
N ASP A 152 -7.67 -7.27 9.44
CA ASP A 152 -6.23 -7.18 9.58
C ASP A 152 -5.49 -7.74 8.37
N TYR A 153 -4.29 -7.22 8.16
CA TYR A 153 -3.38 -7.59 7.08
C TYR A 153 -2.00 -7.81 7.67
N VAL A 154 -1.36 -8.92 7.27
CA VAL A 154 0.05 -9.18 7.52
C VAL A 154 0.76 -9.11 6.18
N CYS A 155 1.62 -8.12 5.99
CA CYS A 155 2.24 -7.84 4.70
C CYS A 155 3.75 -7.78 4.78
N LEU A 156 4.40 -8.30 3.74
CA LEU A 156 5.72 -7.87 3.32
C LEU A 156 5.60 -6.45 2.77
N ASP A 157 6.27 -5.53 3.43
CA ASP A 157 6.37 -4.14 3.04
C ASP A 157 7.78 -3.85 2.52
N ALA A 158 7.86 -3.27 1.33
CA ALA A 158 9.13 -2.86 0.72
C ALA A 158 9.04 -1.42 0.17
N THR A 159 10.04 -0.61 0.47
CA THR A 159 10.13 0.77 -0.04
C THR A 159 11.54 1.08 -0.53
N GLY A 160 11.63 2.04 -1.44
CA GLY A 160 12.91 2.55 -1.93
C GLY A 160 12.74 3.58 -3.03
N ILE A 161 13.85 4.16 -3.45
CA ILE A 161 13.95 5.00 -4.65
C ILE A 161 14.87 4.29 -5.63
N THR A 162 14.48 4.30 -6.89
CA THR A 162 15.30 3.86 -8.02
C THR A 162 15.44 4.98 -9.03
N THR A 163 16.54 5.00 -9.75
CA THR A 163 16.83 5.99 -10.79
C THR A 163 16.85 5.30 -12.14
N SER A 164 16.06 5.81 -13.06
CA SER A 164 16.03 5.33 -14.45
C SER A 164 17.30 5.75 -15.21
N CYS A 165 17.58 5.14 -16.35
CA CYS A 165 18.74 5.44 -17.20
C CYS A 165 18.75 6.89 -17.73
N ASN A 166 17.59 7.54 -17.79
CA ASN A 166 17.41 8.94 -18.14
C ASN A 166 17.50 9.90 -16.94
N GLY A 167 17.83 9.40 -15.75
CA GLY A 167 17.96 10.20 -14.52
C GLY A 167 16.65 10.47 -13.78
N GLU A 168 15.50 9.96 -14.26
CA GLU A 168 14.22 10.10 -13.55
C GLU A 168 14.23 9.31 -12.24
N GLN A 169 13.90 9.97 -11.13
CA GLN A 169 13.76 9.33 -9.82
C GLN A 169 12.34 8.78 -9.65
N LEU A 170 12.27 7.52 -9.23
CA LEU A 170 11.03 6.81 -8.97
C LEU A 170 11.09 6.19 -7.57
N GLY A 171 10.17 6.62 -6.71
CA GLY A 171 9.91 5.96 -5.43
C GLY A 171 8.90 4.84 -5.59
N PHE A 172 9.04 3.78 -4.80
CA PHE A 172 8.06 2.71 -4.72
C PHE A 172 7.71 2.37 -3.27
N SER A 173 6.46 1.95 -3.06
CA SER A 173 5.99 1.38 -1.80
C SER A 173 5.09 0.19 -2.07
N ILE A 174 5.50 -0.98 -1.62
CA ILE A 174 4.80 -2.25 -1.82
C ILE A 174 4.32 -2.76 -0.48
N SER A 175 3.10 -3.30 -0.46
CA SER A 175 2.55 -4.06 0.65
C SER A 175 1.84 -5.29 0.09
N HIS A 176 2.40 -6.46 0.34
CA HIS A 176 1.91 -7.74 -0.18
C HIS A 176 1.69 -8.73 0.95
N SER A 177 0.49 -9.31 1.04
CA SER A 177 0.14 -10.21 2.12
C SER A 177 0.98 -11.49 2.10
N VAL A 178 1.47 -11.86 3.27
CA VAL A 178 2.27 -13.07 3.50
C VAL A 178 1.72 -13.81 4.72
N ALA A 179 1.83 -15.13 4.72
CA ALA A 179 1.26 -15.97 5.78
C ALA A 179 2.36 -16.49 6.71
N PHE A 180 2.14 -16.31 8.02
CA PHE A 180 2.99 -16.89 9.05
C PHE A 180 2.11 -17.60 10.09
N ALA A 181 2.35 -18.91 10.31
CA ALA A 181 1.60 -19.69 11.30
C ALA A 181 1.72 -19.13 12.73
N LYS A 182 2.83 -18.45 13.04
CA LYS A 182 3.09 -17.83 14.34
C LYS A 182 2.26 -16.57 14.61
N ILE A 183 1.62 -15.99 13.59
CA ILE A 183 0.79 -14.79 13.76
C ILE A 183 -0.68 -15.22 13.86
N PRO A 184 -1.32 -15.06 15.04
CA PRO A 184 -2.66 -15.59 15.26
C PRO A 184 -3.70 -14.86 14.41
N SER A 185 -4.83 -15.53 14.16
CA SER A 185 -6.04 -14.87 13.70
C SER A 185 -6.73 -14.14 14.86
N LEU A 186 -7.39 -13.03 14.56
CA LEU A 186 -8.04 -12.17 15.55
C LEU A 186 -9.57 -12.30 15.52
N GLY A 187 -10.08 -13.43 15.01
CA GLY A 187 -11.53 -13.67 14.84
C GLY A 187 -12.33 -13.56 16.15
N LYS A 188 -11.71 -13.88 17.30
CA LYS A 188 -12.32 -13.71 18.63
C LYS A 188 -12.66 -12.24 18.97
N PHE A 189 -12.07 -11.28 18.26
CA PHE A 189 -12.34 -9.85 18.38
C PHE A 189 -13.22 -9.29 17.25
N GLY A 190 -13.77 -10.16 16.40
CA GLY A 190 -14.53 -9.76 15.20
C GLY A 190 -13.65 -9.24 14.07
N VAL A 191 -12.35 -9.54 14.09
CA VAL A 191 -11.38 -9.11 13.07
C VAL A 191 -11.10 -10.26 12.10
N GLU A 192 -11.29 -10.01 10.82
CA GLU A 192 -11.05 -10.98 9.74
C GLU A 192 -9.71 -10.71 9.04
N ARG A 193 -8.86 -11.74 8.93
CA ARG A 193 -7.64 -11.68 8.13
C ARG A 193 -7.98 -11.66 6.66
N ALA A 194 -7.61 -10.57 5.98
CA ALA A 194 -7.73 -10.44 4.53
C ALA A 194 -6.35 -10.37 3.87
N ASN A 195 -6.33 -10.65 2.56
CA ASN A 195 -5.11 -10.57 1.76
C ASN A 195 -5.19 -9.42 0.77
N MET A 196 -4.05 -8.78 0.53
CA MET A 196 -3.92 -7.76 -0.49
C MET A 196 -2.54 -7.78 -1.13
N SER A 197 -2.44 -7.22 -2.33
CA SER A 197 -1.17 -6.87 -2.96
C SER A 197 -1.30 -5.47 -3.53
N VAL A 198 -0.64 -4.50 -2.92
CA VAL A 198 -0.69 -3.09 -3.31
C VAL A 198 0.71 -2.59 -3.61
N CYS A 199 0.86 -1.86 -4.71
CA CYS A 199 2.08 -1.15 -5.06
C CYS A 199 1.72 0.29 -5.41
N TYR A 200 2.40 1.24 -4.76
CA TYR A 200 2.45 2.65 -5.14
C TYR A 200 3.78 2.92 -5.85
N LEU A 201 3.70 3.71 -6.92
CA LEU A 201 4.84 4.28 -7.62
C LEU A 201 4.70 5.80 -7.62
N PHE A 202 5.81 6.48 -7.35
CA PHE A 202 5.88 7.92 -7.19
C PHE A 202 6.98 8.46 -8.11
N LEU A 203 6.63 9.29 -9.08
CA LEU A 203 7.57 9.79 -10.08
C LEU A 203 7.71 11.30 -9.96
N GLN A 204 8.94 11.80 -9.77
CA GLN A 204 9.20 13.23 -9.80
C GLN A 204 9.14 13.72 -11.26
N LYS A 205 8.05 14.41 -11.64
CA LYS A 205 7.85 14.91 -13.03
C LYS A 205 8.43 16.31 -13.23
N THR A 206 8.29 17.17 -12.24
CA THR A 206 8.93 18.50 -12.15
C THR A 206 9.47 18.67 -10.73
N PRO A 207 10.26 19.70 -10.40
CA PRO A 207 10.77 19.88 -9.03
C PRO A 207 9.67 19.99 -7.95
N GLU A 208 8.44 20.34 -8.33
CA GLU A 208 7.30 20.55 -7.43
C GLU A 208 6.16 19.53 -7.63
N ILE A 209 6.25 18.62 -8.60
CA ILE A 209 5.15 17.69 -8.91
C ILE A 209 5.63 16.24 -8.87
N VAL A 210 4.95 15.45 -8.04
CA VAL A 210 5.10 13.99 -7.99
C VAL A 210 3.84 13.35 -8.58
N GLU A 211 4.02 12.63 -9.69
CA GLU A 211 2.98 11.77 -10.25
C GLU A 211 2.86 10.49 -9.42
N CYS A 212 1.63 10.09 -9.16
CA CYS A 212 1.28 9.00 -8.27
C CYS A 212 0.48 7.96 -9.05
N TYR A 213 0.98 6.73 -9.01
CA TYR A 213 0.30 5.55 -9.52
C TYR A 213 0.15 4.55 -8.39
N ALA A 214 -0.98 3.87 -8.31
CA ALA A 214 -1.08 2.68 -7.47
C ALA A 214 -1.89 1.58 -8.12
N ARG A 215 -1.49 0.33 -7.86
CA ARG A 215 -2.23 -0.86 -8.26
C ARG A 215 -2.44 -1.75 -7.06
N GLY A 216 -3.67 -2.20 -6.86
CA GLY A 216 -4.07 -2.99 -5.71
C GLY A 216 -4.98 -4.15 -6.12
N PHE A 217 -4.74 -5.31 -5.54
CA PHE A 217 -5.58 -6.51 -5.63
C PHE A 217 -5.96 -6.94 -4.22
N PHE A 218 -7.23 -7.33 -4.03
CA PHE A 218 -7.78 -7.58 -2.70
C PHE A 218 -8.56 -8.88 -2.69
N ASP A 219 -8.29 -9.70 -1.68
CA ASP A 219 -9.07 -10.88 -1.33
C ASP A 219 -9.65 -10.65 0.07
N PHE A 220 -10.93 -10.25 0.11
CA PHE A 220 -11.67 -10.06 1.36
C PHE A 220 -12.28 -11.35 1.91
N ARG A 221 -11.92 -12.50 1.33
CA ARG A 221 -12.42 -13.86 1.61
C ARG A 221 -13.92 -14.04 1.34
N SER A 222 -14.21 -15.17 0.68
CA SER A 222 -15.42 -15.47 -0.08
C SER A 222 -16.70 -15.72 0.73
N ASP A 223 -16.63 -15.83 2.07
CA ASP A 223 -17.83 -16.08 2.88
C ASP A 223 -18.69 -14.82 3.07
N SER A 224 -18.19 -13.67 2.61
CA SER A 224 -18.87 -12.38 2.69
C SER A 224 -19.72 -12.13 1.43
N ASN A 225 -21.00 -11.83 1.65
CA ASN A 225 -21.94 -11.33 0.63
C ASN A 225 -21.25 -10.28 -0.26
N GLU A 226 -21.49 -10.33 -1.58
CA GLU A 226 -20.93 -9.41 -2.58
C GLU A 226 -21.07 -7.92 -2.17
N LEU A 227 -22.13 -7.59 -1.42
CA LEU A 227 -22.33 -6.27 -0.81
C LEU A 227 -21.19 -5.89 0.17
N PHE A 228 -20.77 -6.77 1.06
CA PHE A 228 -19.67 -6.50 2.00
C PHE A 228 -18.33 -6.36 1.30
N SER A 229 -18.06 -7.20 0.29
CA SER A 229 -16.87 -7.04 -0.54
C SER A 229 -16.85 -5.68 -1.25
N ASN A 230 -17.99 -5.25 -1.80
CA ASN A 230 -18.12 -3.93 -2.41
C ASN A 230 -17.96 -2.76 -1.42
N LEU A 231 -18.51 -2.87 -0.21
CA LEU A 231 -18.31 -1.87 0.84
C LEU A 231 -16.84 -1.78 1.24
N SER A 232 -16.17 -2.93 1.39
CA SER A 232 -14.74 -3.01 1.72
C SER A 232 -13.88 -2.37 0.64
N MET A 233 -14.18 -2.65 -0.64
CA MET A 233 -13.52 -1.98 -1.77
C MET A 233 -13.71 -0.45 -1.75
N ASN A 234 -14.90 0.03 -1.41
CA ASN A 234 -15.18 1.47 -1.30
C ASN A 234 -14.41 2.11 -0.13
N ALA A 235 -14.29 1.41 1.00
CA ALA A 235 -13.50 1.86 2.13
C ALA A 235 -12.02 1.98 1.75
N VAL A 236 -11.44 0.92 1.14
CA VAL A 236 -10.05 0.94 0.65
C VAL A 236 -9.83 2.07 -0.36
N ALA A 237 -10.73 2.25 -1.33
CA ALA A 237 -10.64 3.34 -2.31
C ALA A 237 -10.67 4.73 -1.65
N THR A 238 -11.40 4.87 -0.53
CA THR A 238 -11.43 6.11 0.25
C THR A 238 -10.12 6.31 1.01
N HIS A 239 -9.59 5.25 1.62
CA HIS A 239 -8.30 5.27 2.30
C HIS A 239 -7.15 5.67 1.37
N TRP A 240 -7.17 5.24 0.11
CA TRP A 240 -6.16 5.62 -0.89
C TRP A 240 -6.12 7.13 -1.18
N LEU A 241 -7.22 7.87 -0.94
CA LEU A 241 -7.24 9.34 -1.07
C LEU A 241 -6.43 10.06 0.03
N SER A 242 -6.05 9.36 1.11
CA SER A 242 -5.12 9.91 2.12
C SER A 242 -3.77 10.32 1.55
N LEU A 243 -3.43 9.79 0.36
CA LEU A 243 -2.23 10.13 -0.39
C LEU A 243 -2.14 11.64 -0.68
N SER A 244 -3.28 12.36 -0.76
CA SER A 244 -3.24 13.82 -0.95
C SER A 244 -2.68 14.60 0.25
N LYS A 245 -2.53 13.95 1.41
CA LYS A 245 -1.97 14.53 2.64
C LYS A 245 -0.51 14.18 2.88
N TYR A 246 0.15 13.43 1.99
CA TYR A 246 1.52 12.95 2.24
C TYR A 246 2.51 14.10 2.41
N VAL A 247 2.45 15.12 1.57
CA VAL A 247 3.42 16.24 1.63
C VAL A 247 3.22 17.08 2.90
N GLU A 248 1.97 17.48 3.20
CA GLU A 248 1.63 18.15 4.47
C GLU A 248 2.08 17.32 5.68
N CYS A 249 1.90 16.00 5.60
CA CYS A 249 2.32 15.13 6.69
C CYS A 249 3.84 15.06 6.85
N ALA A 250 4.59 15.06 5.75
CA ALA A 250 6.04 15.11 5.79
C ALA A 250 6.54 16.40 6.48
N GLU A 251 5.91 17.54 6.18
CA GLU A 251 6.24 18.83 6.82
C GLU A 251 6.01 18.79 8.32
N ILE A 252 4.85 18.29 8.77
CA ILE A 252 4.54 18.14 10.21
C ILE A 252 5.58 17.22 10.89
N LYS A 253 5.88 16.07 10.27
CA LYS A 253 6.82 15.08 10.82
C LYS A 253 8.26 15.58 10.91
N LYS A 254 8.65 16.62 10.15
CA LYS A 254 10.00 17.21 10.20
C LYS A 254 10.18 18.21 11.33
N ILE A 255 9.08 18.68 11.94
CA ILE A 255 9.08 19.69 13.00
C ILE A 255 9.02 19.05 14.40
N VAL A 256 8.65 17.77 14.47
CA VAL A 256 8.56 16.95 15.70
C VAL A 256 9.84 16.15 15.88
#